data_AF-A0A2N1M304-F1
#
_entry.id   AF-A0A2N1M304-F1
#
_cell.length_a   1.000
_cell.length_b   1.000
_cell.length_c   1.000
_cell.angle_alpha   90.00
_cell.angle_beta   90.00
_cell.angle_gamma   90.00
#
_symmetry.space_group_name_H-M   'P 1'
#
loop_
_entity.id
_entity.type
_entity.pdbx_description
1 polymer ?
#
loop_
_entity_poly.entity_id
_entity_poly.type
_entity_poly.pdbx_seq_one_letter_code
_entity_poly.pdbx_strand_id
1 'polypeptide(L)'
;MVLYGTKICIAKIIAMYYEGYSNHCYSQDAVTQIEDLSYISLQVYLPIHLNIFASQTVKSYTLFTTHHCLQNIIYHINSNGVIIGDSSLTLTGVTREIFNYFNYDAIKNSIINIIQ
;
A
#
# COMPACT_ATOMS: atom_id res chain seq x y z
N MET A 1 4.08 1.62 0.42
CA MET A 1 4.52 0.30 -0.07
C MET A 1 3.85 -0.78 0.73
N VAL A 2 3.36 -1.81 0.06
CA VAL A 2 2.68 -2.93 0.70
C VAL A 2 3.20 -4.25 0.16
N LEU A 3 3.19 -5.29 0.99
CA LEU A 3 3.40 -6.66 0.58
C LEU A 3 2.07 -7.22 0.06
N TYR A 4 2.04 -7.65 -1.20
CA TYR A 4 0.90 -8.32 -1.81
C TYR A 4 1.33 -9.68 -2.34
N GLY A 5 0.94 -10.74 -1.62
CA GLY A 5 1.53 -12.07 -1.80
C GLY A 5 3.02 -12.03 -1.48
N THR A 6 3.88 -12.30 -2.46
CA THR A 6 5.34 -12.22 -2.35
C THR A 6 5.95 -11.00 -3.04
N LYS A 7 5.11 -10.06 -3.50
CA LYS A 7 5.54 -8.90 -4.27
C LYS A 7 5.37 -7.61 -3.46
N ILE A 8 6.40 -6.77 -3.47
CA ILE A 8 6.28 -5.41 -2.94
C ILE A 8 5.64 -4.52 -4.02
N CYS A 9 4.55 -3.88 -3.64
CA CYS A 9 3.71 -3.07 -4.52
C CYS A 9 3.53 -1.65 -3.96
N ILE A 10 3.05 -0.75 -4.81
CA ILE A 10 2.63 0.58 -4.37
C ILE A 10 1.13 0.56 -4.17
N ALA A 11 0.66 1.10 -3.05
CA ALA A 11 -0.75 1.21 -2.76
C ALA A 11 -1.09 2.64 -2.37
N LYS A 12 -2.23 3.12 -2.87
CA LYS A 12 -2.82 4.41 -2.52
C LYS A 12 -4.03 4.16 -1.62
N ILE A 13 -4.10 4.86 -0.50
CA ILE A 13 -5.29 4.84 0.37
C ILE A 13 -6.44 5.54 -0.36
N ILE A 14 -7.58 4.86 -0.46
CA ILE A 14 -8.81 5.40 -1.06
C ILE A 14 -9.82 5.78 0.01
N ALA A 15 -9.97 4.94 1.05
CA ALA A 15 -10.91 5.16 2.14
C ALA A 15 -10.41 4.48 3.43
N MET A 16 -10.82 5.04 4.56
CA MET A 16 -10.52 4.53 5.90
C MET A 16 -11.83 4.41 6.68
N TYR A 17 -11.92 3.39 7.54
CA TYR A 17 -13.14 3.06 8.28
C TYR A 17 -12.80 2.77 9.75
N TYR A 18 -13.63 3.26 10.66
CA TYR A 18 -13.52 2.99 12.11
C TYR A 18 -14.60 2.02 12.59
N GLU A 19 -14.39 1.43 13.76
CA GLU A 19 -15.37 0.54 14.38
C GLU A 19 -16.36 1.40 15.18
N GLY A 20 -17.63 1.35 14.79
CA GLY A 20 -18.70 2.07 15.47
C GLY A 20 -19.92 1.18 15.60
N TYR A 21 -20.40 0.96 16.82
CA TYR A 21 -21.63 0.18 17.08
C TYR A 21 -21.63 -1.20 16.40
N SER A 22 -20.50 -1.91 16.46
CA SER A 22 -20.29 -3.21 15.80
C SER A 22 -20.39 -3.19 14.27
N ASN A 23 -20.30 -2.01 13.65
CA ASN A 23 -20.26 -1.80 12.20
C ASN A 23 -19.02 -1.00 11.80
N HIS A 24 -18.74 -0.95 10.49
CA HIS A 24 -17.62 -0.20 9.94
C HIS A 24 -18.13 1.07 9.27
N CYS A 25 -17.73 2.22 9.81
CA CYS A 25 -18.19 3.53 9.35
C CYS A 25 -17.07 4.24 8.58
N TYR A 26 -17.41 4.78 7.41
CA TYR A 26 -16.48 5.58 6.61
C TYR A 26 -16.08 6.85 7.38
N SER A 27 -14.79 7.16 7.39
CA SER A 27 -14.29 8.44 7.88
C SER A 27 -13.61 9.22 6.77
N GLN A 28 -13.92 10.52 6.74
CA GLN A 28 -13.23 11.50 5.92
C GLN A 28 -12.22 12.33 6.75
N ASP A 29 -12.26 12.19 8.08
CA ASP A 29 -11.39 12.90 9.00
C ASP A 29 -9.99 12.30 9.02
N ALA A 30 -9.02 13.14 9.35
CA ALA A 30 -7.64 12.70 9.52
C ALA A 30 -7.57 11.70 10.68
N VAL A 31 -7.07 10.51 10.38
CA VAL A 31 -6.83 9.47 11.39
C VAL A 31 -5.57 9.82 12.15
N THR A 32 -5.70 9.99 13.47
CA THR A 32 -4.57 10.29 14.35
C THR A 32 -3.84 9.03 14.83
N GLN A 33 -4.54 7.90 14.92
CA GLN A 33 -3.98 6.62 15.35
C GLN A 33 -4.48 5.48 14.46
N ILE A 34 -3.56 4.65 13.95
CA ILE A 34 -3.90 3.55 13.05
C ILE A 34 -4.68 2.42 13.74
N GLU A 35 -4.57 2.35 15.08
CA GLU A 35 -5.27 1.39 15.94
C GLU A 35 -6.79 1.62 15.97
N ASP A 36 -7.24 2.86 15.72
CA ASP A 36 -8.66 3.22 15.69
C ASP A 36 -9.36 2.78 14.38
N LEU A 37 -8.61 2.27 13.41
CA LEU A 37 -9.14 1.88 12.11
C LEU A 37 -9.60 0.43 12.08
N SER A 38 -10.86 0.20 11.74
CA SER A 38 -11.33 -1.15 11.40
C SER A 38 -10.79 -1.62 10.06
N TYR A 39 -10.89 -0.78 9.02
CA TYR A 39 -10.52 -1.15 7.64
C TYR A 39 -9.87 0.01 6.89
N ILE A 40 -8.97 -0.34 5.96
CA ILE A 40 -8.45 0.58 4.95
C ILE A 40 -8.69 -0.02 3.59
N SER A 41 -9.24 0.78 2.67
CA SER A 41 -9.38 0.46 1.25
C SER A 41 -8.18 1.00 0.48
N LEU A 42 -7.46 0.13 -0.22
CA LEU A 42 -6.24 0.47 -0.94
C LEU A 42 -6.35 0.20 -2.44
N GLN A 43 -6.02 1.17 -3.29
CA GLN A 43 -5.77 0.93 -4.72
C GLN A 43 -4.35 0.40 -4.89
N VAL A 44 -4.21 -0.83 -5.36
CA VAL A 44 -2.89 -1.46 -5.57
C VAL A 44 -2.39 -1.24 -7.00
N TYR A 45 -1.15 -0.80 -7.12
CA TYR A 45 -0.38 -0.66 -8.35
C TYR A 45 0.70 -1.74 -8.37
N LEU A 46 0.58 -2.67 -9.30
CA LEU A 46 1.51 -3.80 -9.42
C LEU A 46 2.72 -3.41 -10.26
N PRO A 47 3.94 -3.86 -9.88
CA PRO A 47 5.14 -3.61 -10.68
C PRO A 47 5.04 -4.32 -12.03
N ILE A 48 5.27 -3.59 -13.12
CA ILE A 48 5.36 -4.16 -14.48
C ILE A 48 6.82 -4.25 -14.90
N HIS A 49 7.52 -3.12 -14.85
CA HIS A 49 8.91 -3.03 -15.31
C HIS A 49 9.64 -1.86 -14.65
N LEU A 50 10.88 -2.08 -14.23
CA LEU A 50 11.74 -1.12 -13.52
C LEU A 50 11.02 -0.52 -12.31
N ASN A 51 10.46 0.68 -12.47
CA ASN A 51 9.77 1.47 -11.45
C ASN A 51 8.43 2.00 -11.96
N ILE A 52 7.88 1.33 -12.97
CA ILE A 52 6.57 1.60 -13.54
C ILE A 52 5.61 0.53 -13.03
N PHE A 53 4.50 1.02 -12.50
CA PHE A 53 3.46 0.21 -11.90
C PHE A 53 2.17 0.48 -12.67
N ALA A 54 1.34 -0.54 -12.85
CA ALA A 54 -0.01 -0.37 -13.39
C ALA A 54 -1.05 -0.55 -12.29
N SER A 55 -2.02 0.35 -12.31
CA SER A 55 -3.31 0.10 -11.67
C SER A 55 -4.02 -0.97 -12.50
N GLN A 56 -4.36 -2.10 -11.89
CA GLN A 56 -5.31 -3.01 -12.52
C GLN A 56 -6.71 -2.40 -12.40
N THR A 57 -7.18 -1.80 -13.48
CA THR A 57 -8.42 -1.01 -13.58
C THR A 57 -9.72 -1.81 -13.50
N VAL A 58 -9.67 -3.12 -13.23
CA VAL A 58 -10.86 -3.97 -13.28
C VAL A 58 -11.49 -4.13 -11.90
N LYS A 59 -12.00 -3.06 -11.26
CA LYS A 59 -12.89 -3.14 -10.06
C LYS A 59 -12.44 -4.01 -8.84
N SER A 60 -11.28 -4.68 -8.84
CA SER A 60 -11.15 -5.96 -8.12
C SER A 60 -9.91 -6.14 -7.25
N TYR A 61 -9.13 -5.10 -6.93
CA TYR A 61 -8.10 -5.23 -5.88
C TYR A 61 -8.04 -3.99 -5.01
N THR A 62 -9.19 -3.60 -4.46
CA THR A 62 -9.20 -2.88 -3.18
C THR A 62 -8.76 -3.88 -2.13
N LEU A 63 -7.51 -3.81 -1.66
CA LEU A 63 -7.15 -4.53 -0.45
C LEU A 63 -7.89 -3.87 0.70
N PHE A 64 -8.72 -4.66 1.38
CA PHE A 64 -9.31 -4.32 2.66
C PHE A 64 -8.37 -4.83 3.74
N THR A 65 -7.51 -3.97 4.27
CA THR A 65 -6.68 -4.34 5.41
C THR A 65 -7.46 -4.04 6.68
N THR A 66 -7.75 -5.06 7.47
CA THR A 66 -8.22 -4.88 8.86
C THR A 66 -7.05 -4.39 9.73
N HIS A 67 -7.32 -3.79 10.90
CA HIS A 67 -6.24 -3.51 11.87
C HIS A 67 -5.40 -4.76 12.20
N HIS A 68 -6.02 -5.94 12.15
CA HIS A 68 -5.32 -7.23 12.33
C HIS A 68 -4.34 -7.61 11.21
N CYS A 69 -4.39 -6.95 10.04
CA CYS A 69 -3.56 -7.28 8.87
C CYS A 69 -2.70 -6.10 8.37
N LEU A 70 -2.46 -5.10 9.24
CA LEU A 70 -1.58 -3.96 8.97
C LEU A 70 -0.12 -4.34 8.72
N GLN A 71 0.27 -5.57 9.07
CA GLN A 71 1.63 -6.11 8.89
C GLN A 71 2.09 -6.07 7.43
N ASN A 72 1.17 -6.06 6.47
CA ASN A 72 1.49 -5.93 5.05
C ASN A 72 1.87 -4.51 4.62
N ILE A 73 1.71 -3.48 5.47
CA ILE A 73 2.14 -2.11 5.16
C ILE A 73 3.61 -1.97 5.57
N ILE A 74 4.49 -1.83 4.57
CA ILE A 74 5.95 -1.84 4.78
C ILE A 74 6.47 -0.43 5.05
N TYR A 75 6.01 0.55 4.28
CA TYR A 75 6.59 1.89 4.30
C TYR A 75 5.65 2.94 3.73
N HIS A 76 5.56 4.09 4.38
CA HIS A 76 4.83 5.25 3.86
C HIS A 76 5.70 6.07 2.91
N ILE A 77 5.30 6.15 1.64
CA ILE A 77 5.99 6.97 0.64
C ILE A 77 5.41 8.39 0.67
N ASN A 78 6.26 9.39 0.88
CA ASN A 78 5.87 10.78 0.69
C ASN A 78 5.64 11.05 -0.81
N SER A 79 4.68 11.91 -1.17
CA SER A 79 4.30 12.20 -2.56
C SER A 79 5.45 12.70 -3.44
N ASN A 80 6.53 13.21 -2.82
CA ASN A 80 7.74 13.62 -3.51
C ASN A 80 8.37 12.44 -4.27
N GLY A 81 8.42 12.54 -5.60
CA GLY A 81 8.98 11.50 -6.47
C GLY A 81 7.99 10.41 -6.91
N VAL A 82 6.68 10.60 -6.69
CA VAL A 82 5.63 9.74 -7.26
C VAL A 82 4.92 10.48 -8.40
N ILE A 83 4.96 9.93 -9.61
CA ILE A 83 4.22 10.44 -10.76
C ILE A 83 3.04 9.52 -11.00
N ILE A 84 1.82 10.05 -10.95
CA ILE A 84 0.58 9.30 -11.15
C ILE A 84 0.00 9.67 -12.51
N GLY A 85 -0.12 8.68 -13.40
CA GLY A 85 -0.90 8.76 -14.63
C GLY A 85 -2.25 8.07 -14.48
N ASP A 86 -3.05 8.02 -15.55
CA ASP A 86 -4.43 7.54 -15.51
C ASP A 86 -4.56 6.07 -15.03
N SER A 87 -3.65 5.21 -15.49
CA SER A 87 -3.63 3.79 -15.14
C SER A 87 -2.26 3.31 -14.67
N SER A 88 -1.33 4.23 -14.46
CA SER A 88 0.06 3.90 -14.14
C SER A 88 0.62 4.83 -13.07
N LEU A 89 1.67 4.35 -12.42
CA LEU A 89 2.42 5.08 -11.43
C LEU A 89 3.90 4.87 -11.70
N THR A 90 4.69 5.93 -11.61
CA THR A 90 6.15 5.88 -11.78
C THR A 90 6.84 6.47 -10.56
N LEU A 91 7.83 5.75 -10.04
CA LEU A 91 8.68 6.23 -8.95
C LEU A 91 9.95 6.86 -9.50
N THR A 92 10.34 7.99 -8.93
CA THR A 92 11.50 8.78 -9.33
C THR A 92 12.30 9.25 -8.11
N GLY A 93 13.55 9.68 -8.35
CA GLY A 93 14.44 10.22 -7.31
C GLY A 93 14.62 9.29 -6.12
N VAL A 94 14.60 9.87 -4.92
CA VAL A 94 14.81 9.15 -3.64
C VAL A 94 13.74 8.07 -3.43
N THR A 95 12.49 8.33 -3.81
CA THR A 95 11.40 7.34 -3.65
C THR A 95 11.66 6.07 -4.46
N ARG A 96 12.27 6.21 -5.64
CA ARG A 96 12.71 5.07 -6.46
C ARG A 96 13.81 4.26 -5.78
N GLU A 97 14.78 4.95 -5.17
CA GLU A 97 15.90 4.30 -4.48
C GLU A 97 15.43 3.54 -3.24
N ILE A 98 14.53 4.14 -2.47
CA ILE A 98 13.86 3.49 -1.34
C ILE A 98 13.14 2.22 -1.82
N PHE A 99 12.32 2.31 -2.88
CA PHE A 99 11.65 1.12 -3.42
C PHE A 99 12.63 0.02 -3.82
N ASN A 100 13.71 0.37 -4.52
CA ASN A 100 14.73 -0.60 -4.94
C ASN A 100 15.41 -1.29 -3.76
N TYR A 101 15.68 -0.56 -2.67
CA TYR A 101 16.23 -1.14 -1.44
C TYR A 101 15.30 -2.21 -0.86
N PHE A 102 14.01 -1.89 -0.71
CA PHE A 102 13.04 -2.85 -0.19
C PHE A 102 12.81 -4.03 -1.12
N ASN A 103 12.84 -3.80 -2.44
CA ASN A 103 12.61 -4.83 -3.45
C ASN A 103 13.84 -5.73 -3.71
N TYR A 104 15.00 -5.40 -3.15
CA TYR A 104 16.19 -6.25 -3.20
C TYR A 104 15.89 -7.60 -2.55
N ASP A 105 16.25 -8.70 -3.22
CA ASP A 105 15.75 -10.04 -2.86
C ASP A 105 16.04 -10.42 -1.41
N ALA A 106 17.22 -10.10 -0.89
CA ALA A 106 17.55 -10.40 0.51
C ALA A 106 16.61 -9.65 1.49
N ILE A 107 16.39 -8.36 1.26
CA ILE A 107 15.53 -7.52 2.11
C ILE A 107 14.07 -7.96 1.98
N LYS A 108 13.59 -8.14 0.75
CA LYS A 108 12.23 -8.60 0.46
C LYS A 108 11.94 -9.94 1.14
N ASN A 109 12.85 -10.90 1.04
CA ASN A 109 12.68 -12.22 1.66
C ASN A 109 12.68 -12.12 3.20
N SER A 110 13.53 -11.27 3.78
CA SER A 110 13.48 -11.01 5.23
C SER A 110 12.15 -10.43 5.67
N ILE A 111 11.57 -9.50 4.90
CA ILE A 111 10.25 -8.91 5.20
C ILE A 111 9.15 -9.98 5.12
N ILE A 112 9.16 -10.82 4.08
CA ILE A 112 8.18 -11.90 3.92
C ILE A 112 8.23 -12.85 5.13
N ASN A 113 9.42 -13.24 5.58
CA ASN A 113 9.60 -14.14 6.73
C ASN A 113 9.19 -13.54 8.08
N ILE A 114 9.05 -12.22 8.19
CA ILE A 114 8.59 -11.56 9.42
C ILE A 114 7.07 -11.48 9.47
N ILE A 115 6.43 -11.35 8.30
CA ILE A 115 4.99 -11.13 8.16
C ILE A 115 4.22 -12.45 8.01
N GLN A 116 4.88 -13.54 7.59
CA GLN A 116 4.30 -14.88 7.41
C GLN A 116 4.77 -15.83 8.52
#